data_AF-X1QI63-F1
#
_entry.id   AF-X1QI63-F1
#
_cell.length_a   1.000
_cell.length_b   1.000
_cell.length_c   1.000
_cell.angle_alpha   90.00
_cell.angle_beta   90.00
_cell.angle_gamma   90.00
#
_symmetry.space_group_name_H-M   'P 1'
#
loop_
_entity.id
_entity.type
_entity.pdbx_description
1 polymer ?
#
loop_
_entity_poly.entity_id
_entity_poly.type
_entity_poly.pdbx_seq_one_letter_code
_entity_poly.pdbx_strand_id
1 'polypeptide(L)'
;LITEGKISWRGRGEVTPPQPDYDVLHARGLIVCPGFIDLHCHLRQPGFEEKETIATGTRAAARGGFTTIGCMPNTNPPLDNQATVDYVKSTAATEGV
;
A
#
# COMPACT_ATOMS: atom_id res chain seq x y z
N LEU A 1 11.17 -5.68 -14.56
CA LEU A 1 10.94 -7.04 -14.04
C LEU A 1 10.74 -6.94 -12.54
N ILE A 2 9.70 -7.61 -12.05
CA ILE A 2 9.40 -7.72 -10.64
C ILE A 2 9.54 -9.20 -10.28
N THR A 3 10.32 -9.50 -9.26
CA THR A 3 10.57 -10.87 -8.77
C THR A 3 10.59 -10.82 -7.26
N GLU A 4 9.82 -11.69 -6.59
CA GLU A 4 9.72 -11.75 -5.12
C GLU A 4 9.42 -10.38 -4.47
N GLY A 5 8.48 -9.63 -5.07
CA GLY A 5 8.08 -8.29 -4.59
C GLY A 5 9.13 -7.19 -4.76
N LYS A 6 10.26 -7.47 -5.44
CA LYS A 6 11.34 -6.51 -5.67
C LYS A 6 11.49 -6.18 -7.15
N ILE A 7 11.92 -4.96 -7.45
CA ILE A 7 12.37 -4.60 -8.80
C ILE A 7 13.71 -5.31 -9.07
N SER A 8 13.68 -6.43 -9.78
CA SER A 8 14.86 -7.24 -10.08
C SER A 8 15.62 -6.76 -11.30
N TRP A 9 14.94 -6.07 -12.22
CA TRP A 9 15.56 -5.51 -13.42
C TRP A 9 14.77 -4.33 -13.97
N ARG A 10 15.49 -3.33 -14.48
CA ARG A 10 14.94 -2.17 -15.19
C ARG A 10 15.67 -1.98 -16.51
N GLY A 11 14.96 -2.10 -17.62
CA GLY A 11 15.52 -1.88 -18.94
C GLY A 11 15.87 -0.41 -19.19
N ARG A 12 16.97 -0.18 -19.91
CA ARG A 12 17.25 1.08 -20.59
C ARG A 12 17.43 0.76 -22.07
N GLY A 13 16.66 1.39 -22.95
CA GLY A 13 16.73 1.15 -24.41
C GLY A 13 16.10 -0.17 -24.86
N GLU A 14 16.50 -0.66 -26.03
CA GLU A 14 16.02 -1.91 -26.65
C GLU A 14 16.71 -3.14 -26.06
N VAL A 15 16.51 -3.37 -24.76
CA VAL A 15 17.03 -4.57 -24.09
C VAL A 15 15.87 -5.45 -23.66
N THR A 16 15.88 -6.69 -24.13
CA THR A 16 14.91 -7.72 -23.74
C THR A 16 15.14 -8.10 -22.28
N PRO A 17 14.10 -8.23 -21.45
CA PRO A 17 14.24 -8.68 -20.07
C PRO A 17 14.85 -10.10 -19.99
N PRO A 18 15.59 -10.41 -18.92
CA PRO A 18 16.32 -11.67 -18.77
C PRO A 18 15.38 -12.82 -18.41
N GLN A 19 15.16 -13.74 -19.37
CA GLN A 19 14.33 -14.97 -19.36
C GLN A 19 13.07 -14.91 -20.25
N PRO A 20 12.61 -16.06 -20.81
CA PRO A 20 11.31 -16.16 -21.45
C PRO A 20 10.20 -16.36 -20.40
N ASP A 21 9.00 -15.86 -20.72
CA ASP A 21 7.74 -16.02 -19.98
C ASP A 21 7.54 -15.11 -18.75
N TYR A 22 6.66 -14.12 -18.89
CA TYR A 22 6.32 -13.13 -17.86
C TYR A 22 4.83 -12.81 -17.90
N ASP A 23 4.26 -12.50 -16.75
CA ASP A 23 3.01 -11.75 -16.69
C ASP A 23 3.27 -10.30 -17.13
N VAL A 24 2.70 -9.92 -18.28
CA VAL A 24 2.95 -8.62 -18.90
C VAL A 24 1.81 -7.64 -18.60
N LEU A 25 2.16 -6.49 -18.02
CA LEU A 25 1.29 -5.33 -17.92
C LEU A 25 1.68 -4.27 -18.96
N HIS A 26 0.76 -3.95 -19.87
CA HIS A 26 0.98 -2.94 -20.90
C HIS A 26 0.77 -1.53 -20.36
N ALA A 27 1.85 -0.76 -20.22
CA ALA A 27 1.82 0.63 -19.73
C ALA A 27 2.16 1.68 -20.81
N ARG A 28 2.03 1.34 -22.10
CA ARG A 28 2.33 2.28 -23.20
C ARG A 28 1.39 3.50 -23.10
N GLY A 29 1.97 4.70 -23.09
CA GLY A 29 1.22 5.95 -22.96
C GLY A 29 0.79 6.29 -21.53
N LEU A 30 1.19 5.48 -20.54
CA LEU A 30 0.93 5.73 -19.13
C LEU A 30 2.23 6.13 -18.40
N ILE A 31 2.06 6.73 -17.22
CA ILE A 31 3.18 7.00 -16.31
C ILE A 31 3.32 5.83 -15.35
N VAL A 32 4.50 5.21 -15.34
CA VAL A 32 4.91 4.24 -14.32
C VAL A 32 5.86 4.96 -13.37
N CYS A 33 5.49 5.04 -12.09
CA CYS A 33 6.26 5.73 -11.06
C CYS A 33 6.32 4.88 -9.77
N PRO A 34 7.19 5.21 -8.81
CA PRO A 34 7.11 4.62 -7.47
C PRO A 34 5.74 4.86 -6.86
N GLY A 35 5.26 3.91 -6.07
CA GLY A 35 4.04 4.09 -5.29
C GLY A 35 4.15 5.28 -4.34
N PHE A 36 3.05 6.01 -4.18
CA PHE A 36 3.04 7.20 -3.36
C PHE A 36 3.03 6.85 -1.88
N ILE A 37 3.50 7.80 -1.07
CA ILE A 37 3.49 7.73 0.40
C ILE A 37 2.65 8.89 0.91
N ASP A 38 1.56 8.57 1.61
CA ASP A 38 0.76 9.55 2.34
C ASP A 38 1.19 9.52 3.80
N LEU A 39 1.60 10.67 4.35
CA LEU A 39 1.99 10.77 5.75
C LEU A 39 0.81 11.15 6.67
N HIS A 40 -0.37 11.41 6.11
CA HIS A 40 -1.51 11.95 6.85
C HIS A 40 -2.85 11.31 6.43
N CYS A 41 -3.09 10.08 6.86
CA CYS A 41 -4.33 9.36 6.60
C CYS A 41 -5.13 9.08 7.89
N HIS A 42 -6.46 9.16 7.85
CA HIS A 42 -7.31 8.81 9.01
C HIS A 42 -8.11 7.54 8.70
N LEU A 43 -7.67 6.39 9.22
CA LEU A 43 -8.31 5.08 8.96
C LEU A 43 -9.49 4.76 9.87
N ARG A 44 -9.73 5.57 10.92
CA ARG A 44 -10.89 5.53 11.83
C ARG A 44 -11.10 4.24 12.63
N GLN A 45 -10.32 3.19 12.38
CA GLN A 45 -10.30 1.95 13.14
C GLN A 45 -9.03 1.87 14.00
N PRO A 46 -9.13 1.59 15.32
CA PRO A 46 -10.33 1.17 16.04
C PRO A 46 -11.29 2.30 16.47
N GLY A 47 -12.57 1.96 16.63
CA GLY A 47 -13.57 2.71 17.39
C GLY A 47 -14.49 3.64 16.61
N PHE A 48 -14.22 3.87 15.32
CA PHE A 48 -15.07 4.65 14.42
C PHE A 48 -15.25 3.96 13.06
N GLU A 49 -15.39 2.64 13.06
CA GLU A 49 -15.47 1.78 11.88
C GLU A 49 -16.66 2.12 10.97
N GLU A 50 -17.70 2.78 11.49
CA GLU A 50 -18.82 3.29 10.69
C GLU A 50 -18.40 4.38 9.71
N LYS A 51 -17.26 5.04 9.94
CA LYS A 51 -16.71 6.08 9.06
C LYS A 51 -15.72 5.52 8.05
N GLU A 52 -14.83 4.64 8.49
CA GLU A 52 -13.81 3.99 7.66
C GLU A 52 -13.22 2.79 8.42
N THR A 53 -12.74 1.77 7.70
CA THR A 53 -11.95 0.67 8.25
C THR A 53 -10.56 0.65 7.63
N ILE A 54 -9.62 -0.08 8.24
CA ILE A 54 -8.29 -0.30 7.65
C ILE A 54 -8.43 -0.96 6.28
N ALA A 55 -9.35 -1.91 6.11
CA ALA A 55 -9.60 -2.58 4.83
C ALA A 55 -10.09 -1.62 3.74
N THR A 56 -11.08 -0.76 4.05
CA THR A 56 -11.65 0.16 3.05
C THR A 56 -10.70 1.31 2.76
N GLY A 57 -10.03 1.86 3.78
CA GLY A 57 -9.07 2.95 3.62
C GLY A 57 -7.82 2.55 2.83
N THR A 58 -7.25 1.36 3.07
CA THR A 58 -6.10 0.86 2.28
C THR A 58 -6.47 0.57 0.82
N ARG A 59 -7.68 0.04 0.55
CA ARG A 59 -8.20 -0.09 -0.82
C ARG A 59 -8.36 1.26 -1.52
N ALA A 60 -8.84 2.28 -0.80
CA ALA A 60 -8.94 3.64 -1.32
C ALA A 60 -7.54 4.22 -1.62
N ALA A 61 -6.58 4.03 -0.72
CA ALA A 61 -5.19 4.43 -0.90
C ALA A 61 -4.56 3.78 -2.13
N ALA A 62 -4.68 2.45 -2.27
CA ALA A 62 -4.19 1.72 -3.43
C ALA A 62 -4.82 2.22 -4.74
N ARG A 63 -6.12 2.51 -4.75
CA ARG A 63 -6.82 3.10 -5.91
C ARG A 63 -6.31 4.50 -6.24
N GLY A 64 -5.86 5.26 -5.25
CA GLY A 64 -5.21 6.57 -5.40
C GLY A 64 -3.74 6.52 -5.82
N GLY A 65 -3.14 5.33 -5.91
CA GLY A 65 -1.73 5.14 -6.25
C GLY A 65 -0.77 5.15 -5.05
N PHE A 66 -1.29 5.13 -3.83
CA PHE A 66 -0.49 5.00 -2.62
C PHE A 66 -0.17 3.54 -2.33
N THR A 67 1.09 3.27 -2.00
CA THR A 67 1.55 1.95 -1.53
C THR A 67 1.92 1.98 -0.05
N THR A 68 1.90 3.16 0.57
CA THR A 68 2.19 3.33 2.00
C THR A 68 1.41 4.52 2.53
N ILE A 69 0.74 4.33 3.66
CA ILE A 69 -0.02 5.38 4.34
C ILE A 69 0.32 5.41 5.83
N GLY A 70 0.52 6.62 6.38
CA GLY A 70 0.68 6.87 7.80
C GLY A 70 -0.67 7.17 8.44
N CYS A 71 -1.19 6.25 9.24
CA CYS A 71 -2.44 6.45 9.94
C CYS A 71 -2.27 7.38 11.16
N MET A 72 -3.15 8.36 11.29
CA MET A 72 -3.18 9.27 12.43
C MET A 72 -3.68 8.57 13.71
N PRO A 73 -3.14 8.93 14.90
CA PRO A 73 -3.38 8.18 16.14
C PRO A 73 -4.70 8.52 16.85
N ASN A 74 -5.55 9.37 16.26
CA ASN A 74 -6.79 9.90 16.85
C ASN A 74 -7.99 8.96 16.69
N THR A 75 -7.78 7.67 16.93
CA THR A 75 -8.78 6.61 17.01
C THR A 75 -9.34 6.49 18.43
N ASN A 76 -10.21 5.51 18.68
CA ASN A 76 -10.73 5.23 20.02
C ASN A 76 -10.63 3.72 20.34
N PRO A 77 -9.73 3.28 21.24
CA PRO A 77 -8.75 4.10 21.96
C PRO A 77 -7.71 4.74 21.04
N PRO A 78 -7.05 5.84 21.46
CA PRO A 78 -5.95 6.44 20.70
C PRO A 78 -4.74 5.49 20.59
N LEU A 79 -3.95 5.65 19.52
CA LEU A 79 -2.69 4.91 19.34
C LEU A 79 -1.56 5.52 20.20
N ASP A 80 -1.63 5.34 21.52
CA ASP A 80 -0.67 5.89 22.48
C ASP A 80 0.16 4.82 23.24
N ASN A 81 -0.04 3.55 22.92
CA ASN A 81 0.63 2.44 23.57
C ASN A 81 0.90 1.27 22.60
N GLN A 82 1.71 0.32 23.04
CA GLN A 82 2.13 -0.81 22.22
C GLN A 82 0.95 -1.66 21.73
N ALA A 83 -0.04 -1.91 22.59
CA ALA A 83 -1.16 -2.79 22.24
C ALA A 83 -2.04 -2.20 21.13
N THR A 84 -2.31 -0.89 21.17
CA THR A 84 -3.10 -0.23 20.12
C THR A 84 -2.35 -0.14 18.80
N VAL A 85 -1.04 0.09 18.84
CA VAL A 85 -0.17 0.07 17.64
C VAL A 85 -0.11 -1.34 17.04
N ASP A 86 0.08 -2.38 17.86
CA ASP A 86 0.15 -3.77 17.40
C ASP A 86 -1.19 -4.25 16.82
N TYR A 87 -2.31 -3.82 17.40
CA TYR A 87 -3.64 -4.07 16.83
C TYR A 87 -3.74 -3.53 15.40
N VAL A 88 -3.39 -2.26 15.18
CA VAL A 88 -3.46 -1.64 13.85
C VAL A 88 -2.52 -2.35 12.87
N LYS A 89 -1.28 -2.67 13.27
CA LYS A 89 -0.34 -3.39 12.41
C LYS A 89 -0.84 -4.79 12.04
N SER A 90 -1.39 -5.53 13.00
CA SER A 90 -1.90 -6.89 12.77
C SER A 90 -3.14 -6.90 11.89
N THR A 91 -4.02 -5.92 12.10
CA THR A 91 -5.22 -5.72 11.29
C THR A 91 -4.84 -5.32 9.87
N ALA A 92 -3.90 -4.38 9.69
CA ALA A 92 -3.39 -3.99 8.37
C ALA A 92 -2.72 -5.16 7.62
N ALA A 93 -2.00 -6.05 8.32
CA ALA A 93 -1.40 -7.22 7.70
C ALA A 93 -2.42 -8.28 7.25
N THR A 94 -3.61 -8.30 7.86
CA THR A 94 -4.65 -9.31 7.59
C THR A 94 -5.72 -8.79 6.62
N GLU A 95 -6.09 -7.53 6.77
CA GLU A 95 -7.24 -6.91 6.09
C GLU A 95 -6.83 -5.80 5.12
N GLY A 96 -5.60 -5.30 5.20
CA GLY A 96 -5.07 -4.30 4.29
C GLY A 96 -4.72 -4.88 2.92
N VAL A 97 -4.55 -3.98 1.94
CA VAL A 97 -4.16 -4.30 0.55
C VAL A 97 -2.85 -3.61 0.19
#